data_AF-A0A3N5FV34-F1
#
_entry.id   AF-A0A3N5FV34-F1
#
_cell.length_a   1.000
_cell.length_b   1.000
_cell.length_c   1.000
_cell.angle_alpha   90.00
_cell.angle_beta   90.00
_cell.angle_gamma   90.00
#
_symmetry.space_group_name_H-M   'P 1'
#
loop_
_entity.id
_entity.type
_entity.pdbx_description
1 polymer ?
#
loop_
_entity_poly.entity_id
_entity_poly.type
_entity_poly.pdbx_seq_one_letter_code
_entity_poly.pdbx_strand_id
1 'polypeptide(L)'
;GLLTGRVLGCLLIGGVLRVVVSHHGTFFINSLCHMVGRRPYSREHSARDSPIMAVLAFGEGYHNYHHSFPFDYRNGVKVWQFDPAKWVIFLLSKVGLARDLRRAPEAAVLKAKIEVQFEKAKERLEEMVHDLREHYEPRVHETYAALQAHLHELLTLQRRQRPTEQEPVPGEEHLPLETRVGLAYNALEAALRDWKATLRQMKRVPVSA
;
A
#
# COMPACT_ATOMS: atom_id res chain seq x y z
N GLY A 1 15.12 42.27 4.74
CA GLY A 1 16.27 42.45 5.64
C GLY A 1 17.02 43.68 5.23
N LEU A 2 18.02 43.53 4.34
CA LEU A 2 18.76 44.65 3.76
C LEU A 2 17.87 45.58 2.93
N LEU A 3 17.01 45.03 2.07
CA LEU A 3 16.05 45.79 1.26
C LEU A 3 15.01 46.58 2.07
N THR A 4 14.79 46.23 3.33
CA THR A 4 13.73 46.81 4.17
C THR A 4 14.28 47.54 5.41
N GLY A 5 15.61 47.64 5.54
CA GLY A 5 16.29 48.18 6.73
C GLY A 5 16.08 47.38 8.04
N ARG A 6 15.25 46.34 8.03
CA ARG A 6 14.86 45.54 9.20
C ARG A 6 15.60 44.20 9.22
N VAL A 7 16.92 44.25 9.33
CA VAL A 7 17.78 43.05 9.24
C VAL A 7 17.45 42.04 10.35
N LEU A 8 17.45 42.48 11.61
CA LEU A 8 17.19 41.60 12.75
C LEU A 8 15.78 41.00 12.73
N GLY A 9 14.75 41.80 12.43
CA GLY A 9 13.37 41.30 12.32
C GLY A 9 13.21 40.25 11.22
N CYS A 10 13.85 40.45 10.06
CA CYS A 10 13.84 39.45 8.99
C CYS A 10 14.63 38.18 9.37
N LEU A 11 15.74 38.30 10.09
CA LEU A 11 16.50 37.15 10.57
C LEU A 11 15.68 36.32 11.57
N LEU A 12 15.04 36.99 12.53
CA LEU A 12 14.25 36.31 13.56
C LEU A 12 12.97 35.67 12.98
N ILE A 13 12.24 36.36 12.11
CA ILE A 13 10.97 35.84 11.57
C ILE A 13 11.22 34.92 10.37
N GLY A 14 11.92 35.40 9.34
CA GLY A 14 12.14 34.65 8.09
C GLY A 14 13.23 33.58 8.19
N GLY A 15 14.15 33.71 9.15
CA GLY A 15 15.18 32.72 9.44
C GLY A 15 14.76 31.82 10.59
N VAL A 16 14.89 32.31 11.82
CA VAL A 16 14.76 31.50 13.05
C VAL A 16 13.36 30.91 13.20
N LEU A 17 12.32 31.75 13.22
CA LEU A 17 10.95 31.29 13.42
C LEU A 17 10.50 30.33 12.31
N ARG A 18 10.86 30.62 11.04
CA ARG A 18 10.62 29.70 9.92
C ARG A 18 11.20 28.32 10.18
N VAL A 19 12.47 28.26 10.59
CA VAL A 19 13.16 26.99 10.87
C VAL A 19 12.50 26.27 12.03
N VAL A 20 12.19 26.98 13.12
CA VAL A 20 11.51 26.42 14.30
C VAL A 20 10.15 25.82 13.93
N VAL A 21 9.29 26.59 13.24
CA VAL A 21 7.96 26.12 12.81
C VAL A 21 8.08 24.94 11.85
N SER A 22 9.04 24.98 10.92
CA SER A 22 9.27 23.87 9.99
C SER A 22 9.66 22.59 10.72
N HIS A 23 10.60 22.65 11.68
CA HIS A 23 11.03 21.46 12.43
C HIS A 23 9.91 20.92 13.32
N HIS A 24 9.21 21.80 14.04
CA HIS A 24 8.08 21.40 14.86
C HIS A 24 6.98 20.77 14.02
N GLY A 25 6.65 21.36 12.86
CA GLY A 25 5.70 20.78 11.90
C GLY A 25 6.10 19.38 11.47
N THR A 26 7.34 19.20 11.01
CA THR A 26 7.86 17.89 10.57
C THR A 26 7.81 16.84 11.68
N PHE A 27 8.33 17.14 12.87
CA PHE A 27 8.37 16.17 13.97
C PHE A 27 6.99 15.89 14.58
N PHE A 28 6.12 16.89 14.63
CA PHE A 28 4.75 16.75 15.08
C PHE A 28 3.96 15.82 14.15
N ILE A 29 4.05 16.06 12.85
CA ILE A 29 3.40 15.23 11.83
C ILE A 29 3.95 13.81 11.87
N ASN A 30 5.27 13.64 12.02
CA ASN A 30 5.87 12.32 12.17
C ASN A 30 5.23 11.55 13.33
N SER A 31 5.11 12.20 14.50
CA SER A 31 4.43 11.61 15.66
C SER A 31 2.97 11.24 15.36
N LEU A 32 2.21 12.14 14.72
CA LEU A 32 0.81 11.89 14.37
C LEU A 32 0.64 10.75 13.37
N CYS A 33 1.51 10.63 12.37
CA CYS A 33 1.51 9.53 11.41
C CYS A 33 1.80 8.17 12.06
N HIS A 34 2.37 8.15 13.28
CA HIS A 34 2.55 6.95 14.09
C HIS A 34 1.43 6.72 15.12
N MET A 35 0.41 7.58 15.18
CA MET A 35 -0.71 7.49 16.14
C MET A 35 -2.06 7.37 15.46
N VAL A 36 -2.31 8.16 14.40
CA VAL A 36 -3.63 8.34 13.78
C VAL A 36 -3.64 7.78 12.36
N GLY A 37 -4.70 7.03 12.01
CA GLY A 37 -4.91 6.49 10.66
C GLY A 37 -5.00 4.97 10.65
N ARG A 38 -4.73 4.38 9.48
CA ARG A 38 -4.87 2.93 9.25
C ARG A 38 -3.52 2.31 8.92
N ARG A 39 -3.36 1.02 9.22
CA ARG A 39 -2.21 0.23 8.75
C ARG A 39 -2.67 -0.75 7.68
N PRO A 40 -2.67 -0.38 6.38
CA PRO A 40 -3.14 -1.26 5.32
C PRO A 40 -2.09 -2.21 4.73
N TYR A 41 -0.78 -2.02 4.95
CA TYR A 41 0.30 -2.77 4.28
C TYR A 41 1.23 -3.53 5.25
N SER A 42 1.51 -2.98 6.43
CA SER A 42 2.26 -3.70 7.48
C SER A 42 1.75 -3.33 8.87
N ARG A 43 1.74 -4.31 9.78
CA ARG A 43 1.43 -4.11 11.21
C ARG A 43 2.66 -4.16 12.11
N GLU A 44 3.82 -4.53 11.57
CA GLU A 44 5.09 -4.68 12.31
C GLU A 44 5.60 -3.37 12.88
N HIS A 45 5.22 -2.23 12.26
CA HIS A 45 5.58 -0.90 12.71
C HIS A 45 4.36 -0.04 13.01
N SER A 46 4.57 1.05 13.76
CA SER A 46 3.48 1.91 14.21
C SER A 46 2.95 2.90 13.16
N ALA A 47 3.67 3.09 12.05
CA ALA A 47 3.31 4.00 10.97
C ALA A 47 1.91 3.71 10.39
N ARG A 48 1.14 4.76 10.12
CA ARG A 48 -0.25 4.73 9.66
C ARG A 48 -0.44 5.64 8.45
N ASP A 49 -1.35 5.22 7.58
CA ASP A 49 -1.87 6.00 6.47
C ASP A 49 -3.05 6.88 6.93
N SER A 50 -2.97 8.17 6.67
CA SER A 50 -4.02 9.15 6.92
C SER A 50 -4.08 10.19 5.80
N PRO A 51 -5.18 10.25 5.01
CA PRO A 51 -5.36 11.28 3.98
C PRO A 51 -5.34 12.71 4.53
N ILE A 52 -5.83 12.91 5.75
CA ILE A 52 -5.82 14.22 6.43
C ILE A 52 -4.38 14.63 6.70
N MET A 53 -3.57 13.71 7.25
CA MET A 53 -2.15 13.99 7.47
C MET A 53 -1.43 14.21 6.15
N ALA A 54 -1.81 13.50 5.08
CA ALA A 54 -1.19 13.70 3.77
C ALA A 54 -1.40 15.13 3.26
N VAL A 55 -2.55 15.75 3.54
CA VAL A 55 -2.78 17.17 3.19
C VAL A 55 -1.93 18.09 4.08
N LEU A 56 -1.96 17.90 5.40
CA LEU A 56 -1.21 18.75 6.34
C LEU A 56 0.31 18.64 6.16
N ALA A 57 0.78 17.48 5.71
CA ALA A 57 2.18 17.13 5.55
C ALA A 57 2.68 17.14 4.10
N PHE A 58 1.89 17.69 3.17
CA PHE A 58 2.25 17.75 1.75
C PHE A 58 2.67 16.39 1.14
N GLY A 59 1.97 15.31 1.50
CA GLY A 59 2.10 13.98 0.91
C GLY A 59 2.60 12.89 1.88
N GLU A 60 3.27 13.27 2.96
CA GLU A 60 3.94 12.36 3.92
C GLU A 60 2.97 11.54 4.81
N GLY A 61 1.65 11.73 4.65
CA GLY A 61 0.64 11.08 5.49
C GLY A 61 0.35 9.62 5.16
N TYR A 62 0.86 9.08 4.05
CA TYR A 62 0.74 7.66 3.71
C TYR A 62 1.92 6.86 4.26
N HIS A 63 2.12 7.01 5.58
CA HIS A 63 3.33 6.57 6.26
C HIS A 63 3.43 5.05 6.37
N ASN A 64 2.30 4.33 6.42
CA ASN A 64 2.34 2.88 6.45
C ASN A 64 2.84 2.31 5.12
N TYR A 65 2.43 2.89 4.00
CA TYR A 65 2.96 2.54 2.69
C TYR A 65 4.45 2.86 2.58
N HIS A 66 4.83 4.10 2.93
CA HIS A 66 6.21 4.56 2.85
C HIS A 66 7.17 3.67 3.63
N HIS A 67 6.81 3.29 4.87
CA HIS A 67 7.63 2.36 5.67
C HIS A 67 7.63 0.91 5.14
N SER A 68 6.54 0.47 4.50
CA SER A 68 6.46 -0.89 3.93
C SER A 68 7.24 -1.03 2.62
N PHE A 69 7.33 0.06 1.84
CA PHE A 69 7.97 0.10 0.53
C PHE A 69 8.87 1.34 0.39
N PRO A 70 9.95 1.46 1.20
CA PRO A 70 10.75 2.68 1.28
C PRO A 70 11.53 3.01 0.00
N PHE A 71 11.62 2.06 -0.92
CA PHE A 71 12.27 2.22 -2.22
C PHE A 71 11.33 2.77 -3.31
N ASP A 72 10.02 2.85 -3.07
CA ASP A 72 9.08 3.47 -4.00
C ASP A 72 9.21 5.00 -3.91
N TYR A 73 9.33 5.68 -5.04
CA TYR A 73 9.45 7.15 -5.04
C TYR A 73 8.18 7.87 -4.54
N ARG A 74 7.07 7.15 -4.37
CA ARG A 74 5.77 7.67 -3.95
C ARG A 74 5.54 7.40 -2.47
N ASN A 75 4.97 8.38 -1.78
CA ASN A 75 4.38 8.14 -0.46
C ASN A 75 2.98 7.53 -0.62
N GLY A 76 2.18 8.06 -1.56
CA GLY A 76 0.86 7.51 -1.89
C GLY A 76 0.88 6.64 -3.14
N VAL A 77 0.71 5.32 -2.97
CA VAL A 77 0.70 4.34 -4.09
C VAL A 77 -0.39 4.56 -5.13
N LYS A 78 -1.57 5.05 -4.71
CA LYS A 78 -2.71 5.28 -5.59
C LYS A 78 -2.59 6.63 -6.29
N VAL A 79 -3.14 6.71 -7.51
CA VAL A 79 -3.06 7.94 -8.32
C VAL A 79 -3.79 9.12 -7.66
N TRP A 80 -4.93 8.86 -7.00
CA TRP A 80 -5.75 9.87 -6.32
C TRP A 80 -5.27 10.22 -4.90
N GLN A 81 -4.27 9.52 -4.38
CA GLN A 81 -3.70 9.86 -3.08
C GLN A 81 -2.88 11.15 -3.22
N PHE A 82 -3.27 12.18 -2.45
CA PHE A 82 -2.61 13.49 -2.42
C PHE A 82 -1.15 13.35 -2.02
N ASP A 83 -0.26 13.57 -2.99
CA ASP A 83 1.18 13.44 -2.83
C ASP A 83 1.84 14.37 -3.87
N PRO A 84 2.01 15.66 -3.51
CA PRO A 84 2.65 16.65 -4.37
C PRO A 84 4.07 16.24 -4.78
N ALA A 85 4.85 15.63 -3.89
CA ALA A 85 6.20 15.17 -4.18
C ALA A 85 6.21 14.14 -5.31
N LYS A 86 5.32 13.14 -5.27
CA LYS A 86 5.10 12.19 -6.37
C LYS A 86 4.84 12.89 -7.70
N TRP A 87 3.98 13.90 -7.72
CA TRP A 87 3.64 14.60 -8.97
C TRP A 87 4.81 15.42 -9.50
N VAL A 88 5.53 16.12 -8.63
CA VAL A 88 6.73 16.87 -9.00
C VAL A 88 7.81 15.94 -9.55
N ILE A 89 8.14 14.85 -8.86
CA ILE A 89 9.14 13.86 -9.32
C ILE A 89 8.72 13.25 -10.65
N PHE A 90 7.43 12.93 -10.81
CA PHE A 90 6.91 12.42 -12.08
C PHE A 90 7.07 13.43 -13.21
N LEU A 91 6.73 14.70 -13.01
CA LEU A 91 6.92 15.76 -14.02
C LEU A 91 8.40 15.97 -14.36
N LEU A 92 9.28 15.99 -13.34
CA LEU A 92 10.73 16.05 -13.53
C LEU A 92 11.25 14.86 -14.36
N SER A 93 10.63 13.68 -14.21
CA SER A 93 10.99 12.52 -15.03
C SER A 93 10.61 12.69 -16.51
N LYS A 94 9.54 13.44 -16.80
CA LYS A 94 9.10 13.72 -18.17
C LYS A 94 10.01 14.68 -18.91
N VAL A 95 10.65 15.60 -18.19
CA VAL A 95 11.64 16.53 -18.75
C VAL A 95 13.08 16.02 -18.62
N GLY A 96 13.28 14.78 -18.18
CA GLY A 96 14.60 14.13 -18.09
C GLY A 96 15.49 14.55 -16.91
N LEU A 97 14.95 15.34 -15.97
CA LEU A 97 15.62 15.79 -14.74
C LEU A 97 15.61 14.74 -13.62
N ALA A 98 14.65 13.81 -13.66
CA ALA A 98 14.64 12.63 -12.82
C ALA A 98 14.66 11.37 -13.71
N ARG A 99 15.36 10.32 -13.28
CA ARG A 99 15.49 9.04 -14.00
C ARG A 99 15.34 7.89 -13.03
N ASP A 100 15.12 6.69 -13.54
CA ASP A 100 15.09 5.44 -12.76
C ASP A 100 14.11 5.45 -11.57
N LEU A 101 12.91 6.01 -11.79
CA LEU A 101 11.86 6.04 -10.77
C LEU A 101 11.45 4.62 -10.37
N ARG A 102 11.83 4.21 -9.17
CA ARG A 102 11.50 2.91 -8.60
C ARG A 102 10.08 2.88 -8.08
N ARG A 103 9.35 1.80 -8.39
CA ARG A 103 7.98 1.55 -7.91
C ARG A 103 7.90 0.16 -7.30
N ALA A 104 7.16 0.03 -6.20
CA ALA A 104 6.82 -1.27 -5.66
C ALA A 104 5.99 -2.06 -6.69
N PRO A 105 6.32 -3.34 -6.95
CA PRO A 105 5.52 -4.19 -7.81
C PRO A 105 4.08 -4.29 -7.29
N GLU A 106 3.09 -4.15 -8.16
CA GLU A 106 1.68 -4.13 -7.76
C GLU A 106 1.27 -5.40 -7.01
N ALA A 107 1.80 -6.55 -7.43
CA ALA A 107 1.58 -7.82 -6.76
C ALA A 107 2.16 -7.87 -5.33
N ALA A 108 3.30 -7.22 -5.07
CA ALA A 108 3.88 -7.14 -3.73
C ALA A 108 3.03 -6.24 -2.81
N VAL A 109 2.57 -5.09 -3.33
CA VAL A 109 1.66 -4.19 -2.61
C VAL A 109 0.33 -4.88 -2.31
N LEU A 110 -0.20 -5.62 -3.28
CA LEU A 110 -1.44 -6.39 -3.13
C LEU A 110 -1.29 -7.50 -2.08
N LYS A 111 -0.19 -8.26 -2.12
CA LYS A 111 0.14 -9.31 -1.15
C LYS A 111 0.17 -8.76 0.27
N ALA A 112 0.96 -7.72 0.52
CA ALA A 112 1.09 -7.08 1.83
C ALA A 112 -0.26 -6.61 2.37
N LYS A 113 -1.08 -6.01 1.49
CA LYS A 113 -2.42 -5.57 1.88
C LYS A 113 -3.34 -6.71 2.27
N ILE A 114 -3.24 -7.85 1.58
CA ILE A 114 -4.08 -9.02 1.84
C ILE A 114 -3.66 -9.71 3.13
N GLU A 115 -2.36 -9.83 3.38
CA GLU A 115 -1.81 -10.38 4.63
C GLU A 115 -2.36 -9.59 5.84
N VAL A 116 -2.26 -8.26 5.80
CA VAL A 116 -2.83 -7.40 6.86
C VAL A 116 -4.36 -7.52 6.97
N GLN A 117 -5.07 -7.75 5.87
CA GLN A 117 -6.51 -7.98 5.91
C GLN A 117 -6.86 -9.33 6.56
N PHE A 118 -6.07 -10.36 6.29
CA PHE A 118 -6.25 -11.69 6.86
C PHE A 118 -5.96 -11.70 8.36
N GLU A 119 -4.91 -11.03 8.82
CA GLU A 119 -4.64 -10.82 10.24
C GLU A 119 -5.82 -10.16 10.95
N LYS A 120 -6.38 -9.09 10.37
CA LYS A 120 -7.57 -8.42 10.92
C LYS A 120 -8.81 -9.31 10.89
N ALA A 121 -8.93 -10.17 9.89
CA ALA A 121 -10.04 -11.12 9.81
C ALA A 121 -9.93 -12.17 10.93
N LYS A 122 -8.71 -12.64 11.24
CA LYS A 122 -8.45 -13.55 12.37
C LYS A 122 -8.77 -12.92 13.71
N GLU A 123 -8.26 -11.71 13.98
CA GLU A 123 -8.62 -10.97 15.21
C GLU A 123 -10.14 -10.83 15.33
N ARG A 124 -10.80 -10.51 14.21
CA ARG A 124 -12.26 -10.40 14.18
C ARG A 124 -12.97 -11.72 14.46
N LEU A 125 -12.44 -12.86 14.01
CA LEU A 125 -12.98 -14.18 14.31
C LEU A 125 -12.83 -14.53 15.79
N GLU A 126 -11.73 -14.14 16.42
CA GLU A 126 -11.49 -14.35 17.86
C GLU A 126 -12.48 -13.57 18.72
N GLU A 127 -12.92 -12.40 18.27
CA GLU A 127 -13.97 -11.60 18.92
C GLU A 127 -15.40 -12.13 18.65
N MET A 128 -15.61 -13.06 17.71
CA MET A 128 -16.96 -13.54 17.37
C MET A 128 -17.48 -14.57 18.38
N VAL A 129 -18.80 -14.62 18.52
CA VAL A 129 -19.50 -15.70 19.24
C VAL A 129 -19.15 -17.05 18.59
N HIS A 130 -18.96 -18.08 19.40
CA HIS A 130 -18.49 -19.41 18.99
C HIS A 130 -19.16 -19.96 17.72
N ASP A 131 -20.50 -20.02 17.68
CA ASP A 131 -21.24 -20.59 16.53
C ASP A 131 -21.01 -19.80 15.23
N LEU A 132 -20.88 -18.47 15.34
CA LEU A 132 -20.60 -17.62 14.19
C LEU A 132 -19.14 -17.77 13.75
N ARG A 133 -18.22 -17.91 14.70
CA ARG A 133 -16.81 -18.18 14.42
C ARG A 133 -16.66 -19.50 13.66
N GLU A 134 -17.28 -20.59 14.11
CA GLU A 134 -17.23 -21.88 13.42
C GLU A 134 -17.77 -21.80 11.98
N HIS A 135 -18.76 -20.95 11.74
CA HIS A 135 -19.28 -20.72 10.40
C HIS A 135 -18.32 -19.93 9.50
N TYR A 136 -17.71 -18.85 10.00
CA TYR A 136 -16.89 -17.94 9.18
C TYR A 136 -15.41 -18.33 9.08
N GLU A 137 -14.86 -19.03 10.07
CA GLU A 137 -13.44 -19.39 10.12
C GLU A 137 -13.01 -20.20 8.87
N PRO A 138 -13.69 -21.29 8.48
CA PRO A 138 -13.34 -22.04 7.26
C PRO A 138 -13.38 -21.16 6.02
N ARG A 139 -14.39 -20.29 5.92
CA ARG A 139 -14.58 -19.41 4.76
C ARG A 139 -13.46 -18.38 4.62
N VAL A 140 -12.99 -17.81 5.73
CA VAL A 140 -11.86 -16.87 5.74
C VAL A 140 -10.59 -17.57 5.28
N HIS A 141 -10.33 -18.77 5.80
CA HIS A 141 -9.15 -19.55 5.42
C HIS A 141 -9.17 -19.99 3.95
N GLU A 142 -10.31 -20.49 3.45
CA GLU A 142 -10.51 -20.90 2.07
C GLU A 142 -10.29 -19.74 1.08
N THR A 143 -10.98 -18.63 1.30
CA THR A 143 -10.90 -17.47 0.38
C THR A 143 -9.53 -16.80 0.40
N TYR A 144 -8.83 -16.80 1.54
CA TYR A 144 -7.45 -16.36 1.62
C TYR A 144 -6.49 -17.31 0.88
N ALA A 145 -6.62 -18.63 1.07
CA ALA A 145 -5.77 -19.62 0.42
C ALA A 145 -5.91 -19.60 -1.11
N ALA A 146 -7.15 -19.53 -1.61
CA ALA A 146 -7.41 -19.41 -3.05
C ALA A 146 -6.74 -18.16 -3.64
N LEU A 147 -6.86 -17.04 -2.93
CA LEU A 147 -6.29 -15.79 -3.37
C LEU A 147 -4.74 -15.79 -3.33
N GLN A 148 -4.12 -16.42 -2.34
CA GLN A 148 -2.67 -16.61 -2.32
C GLN A 148 -2.21 -17.51 -3.47
N ALA A 149 -2.94 -18.59 -3.76
CA ALA A 149 -2.63 -19.51 -4.84
C ALA A 149 -2.67 -18.81 -6.21
N HIS A 150 -3.75 -18.07 -6.52
CA HIS A 150 -3.86 -17.36 -7.80
C HIS A 150 -2.86 -16.21 -7.94
N LEU A 151 -2.53 -15.52 -6.85
CA LEU A 151 -1.48 -14.50 -6.87
C LEU A 151 -0.10 -15.13 -7.13
N HIS A 152 0.19 -16.27 -6.51
CA HIS A 152 1.43 -17.01 -6.76
C HIS A 152 1.50 -17.48 -8.21
N GLU A 153 0.43 -18.08 -8.73
CA GLU A 153 0.34 -18.51 -10.12
C GLU A 153 0.60 -17.36 -11.10
N LEU A 154 -0.10 -16.23 -10.95
CA LEU A 154 0.11 -15.06 -11.80
C LEU A 154 1.56 -14.57 -11.76
N LEU A 155 2.16 -14.51 -10.57
CA LEU A 155 3.57 -14.11 -10.40
C LEU A 155 4.55 -15.09 -11.05
N THR A 156 4.29 -16.40 -10.98
CA THR A 156 5.13 -17.41 -11.64
C THR A 156 5.06 -17.27 -13.16
N LEU A 157 3.87 -17.04 -13.73
CA LEU A 157 3.69 -16.83 -15.17
C LEU A 157 4.37 -15.54 -15.64
N GLN A 158 4.23 -14.45 -14.88
CA GLN A 158 4.90 -13.17 -15.19
C GLN A 158 6.43 -13.25 -15.10
N ARG A 159 6.98 -14.10 -14.22
CA ARG A 159 8.43 -14.34 -14.16
C ARG A 159 8.93 -15.09 -15.40
N ARG A 160 8.15 -16.05 -15.91
CA ARG A 160 8.46 -16.80 -17.15
C ARG A 160 8.40 -15.93 -18.41
N GLN A 161 7.74 -14.78 -18.36
CA GLN A 161 7.77 -13.78 -19.45
C GLN A 161 9.07 -12.98 -19.50
N ARG A 162 9.89 -12.96 -18.44
CA ARG A 162 11.22 -12.35 -18.53
C ARG A 162 12.11 -13.24 -19.40
N PRO A 163 12.89 -12.67 -20.32
CA PRO A 163 13.67 -13.42 -21.31
C PRO A 163 14.81 -14.18 -20.60
N THR A 164 14.47 -15.33 -20.02
CA THR A 164 15.43 -16.33 -19.60
C THR A 164 14.97 -17.62 -20.26
N GLU A 165 15.69 -17.94 -21.34
CA GLU A 165 15.69 -19.14 -22.17
C GLU A 165 15.17 -20.40 -21.45
N GLN A 166 13.88 -20.70 -21.56
CA GLN A 166 13.41 -22.06 -21.40
C GLN A 166 12.61 -22.43 -22.63
N GLU A 167 13.22 -23.25 -23.49
CA GLU A 167 12.54 -23.88 -24.62
C GLU A 167 11.34 -24.68 -24.11
N PRO A 168 10.20 -24.63 -24.80
CA PRO A 168 9.04 -25.44 -24.44
C PRO A 168 9.38 -26.93 -24.52
N VAL A 169 8.95 -27.69 -23.51
CA VAL A 169 9.03 -29.16 -23.51
C VAL A 169 8.14 -29.70 -24.65
N PRO A 170 8.66 -30.51 -25.59
CA PRO A 170 7.86 -31.02 -26.70
C PRO A 170 6.79 -32.02 -26.21
N GLY A 171 5.52 -31.78 -26.53
CA GLY A 171 4.44 -32.77 -26.35
C GLY A 171 3.29 -32.38 -25.41
N GLU A 172 3.35 -31.24 -24.72
CA GLU A 172 2.21 -30.73 -23.95
C GLU A 172 1.43 -29.67 -24.75
N GLU A 173 0.15 -29.92 -25.03
CA GLU A 173 -0.78 -28.88 -25.51
C GLU A 173 -0.93 -27.82 -24.40
N HIS A 174 -0.08 -26.80 -24.44
CA HIS A 174 -0.19 -25.67 -23.54
C HIS A 174 -0.85 -24.51 -24.26
N LEU A 175 -1.93 -23.99 -23.66
CA LEU A 175 -2.50 -22.70 -24.03
C LEU A 175 -1.38 -21.66 -24.14
N PRO A 176 -1.48 -20.71 -25.10
CA PRO A 176 -0.51 -19.62 -25.23
C PRO A 176 -0.30 -18.91 -23.89
N LEU A 177 0.94 -18.49 -23.62
CA LEU A 177 1.30 -17.86 -22.34
C LEU A 177 0.43 -16.63 -22.05
N GLU A 178 0.10 -15.84 -23.06
CA GLU A 178 -0.80 -14.69 -22.95
C GLU A 178 -2.20 -15.12 -22.48
N THR A 179 -2.75 -16.18 -23.05
CA THR A 179 -4.04 -16.76 -22.63
C THR A 179 -3.97 -17.24 -21.18
N ARG A 180 -2.89 -17.92 -20.79
CA ARG A 180 -2.69 -18.40 -19.40
C ARG A 180 -2.60 -17.23 -18.41
N VAL A 181 -1.87 -16.18 -18.75
CA VAL A 181 -1.78 -14.97 -17.93
C VAL A 181 -3.15 -14.29 -17.81
N GLY A 182 -3.91 -14.19 -18.91
CA GLY A 182 -5.27 -13.66 -18.88
C GLY A 182 -6.21 -14.48 -17.99
N LEU A 183 -6.15 -15.81 -18.07
CA LEU A 183 -6.93 -16.70 -17.21
C LEU A 183 -6.54 -16.57 -15.73
N ALA A 184 -5.24 -16.55 -15.42
CA ALA A 184 -4.75 -16.36 -14.06
C ALA A 184 -5.16 -15.00 -13.47
N TYR A 185 -5.16 -13.95 -14.30
CA TYR A 185 -5.64 -12.63 -13.89
C TYR A 185 -7.15 -12.65 -13.56
N ASN A 186 -7.96 -13.25 -14.43
CA ASN A 186 -9.41 -13.39 -14.20
C ASN A 186 -9.71 -14.20 -12.94
N ALA A 187 -8.96 -15.28 -12.70
CA ALA A 187 -9.08 -16.10 -11.50
C ALA A 187 -8.72 -15.30 -10.24
N LEU A 188 -7.62 -14.53 -10.27
CA LEU A 188 -7.23 -13.64 -9.17
C LEU A 188 -8.30 -12.57 -8.89
N GLU A 189 -8.89 -11.98 -9.94
CA GLU A 189 -9.98 -11.01 -9.78
C GLU A 189 -11.22 -11.64 -9.13
N ALA A 190 -11.60 -12.85 -9.54
CA ALA A 190 -12.71 -13.58 -8.95
C ALA A 190 -12.45 -13.86 -7.47
N ALA A 191 -11.25 -14.36 -7.13
CA ALA A 191 -10.84 -14.59 -5.74
C ALA A 191 -10.82 -13.29 -4.91
N LEU A 192 -10.39 -12.16 -5.49
CA LEU A 192 -10.44 -10.85 -4.85
C LEU A 192 -11.87 -10.38 -4.58
N ARG A 193 -12.81 -10.65 -5.49
CA ARG A 193 -14.23 -10.33 -5.30
C ARG A 193 -14.81 -11.15 -4.15
N ASP A 194 -14.49 -12.43 -4.10
CA ASP A 194 -14.96 -13.35 -3.07
C ASP A 194 -14.40 -12.99 -1.69
N TRP A 195 -13.08 -12.78 -1.60
CA TRP A 195 -12.42 -12.27 -0.39
C TRP A 195 -13.07 -10.99 0.14
N LYS A 196 -13.35 -10.01 -0.74
CA LYS A 196 -14.04 -8.78 -0.36
C LYS A 196 -15.50 -9.02 0.06
N ALA A 197 -16.17 -10.04 -0.46
CA ALA A 197 -17.52 -10.42 -0.03
C ALA A 197 -17.48 -11.00 1.39
N THR A 198 -16.59 -11.96 1.65
CA THR A 198 -16.36 -12.55 2.99
C THR A 198 -16.09 -11.47 4.03
N LEU A 199 -15.11 -10.58 3.78
CA LEU A 199 -14.79 -9.49 4.72
C LEU A 199 -15.96 -8.51 4.93
N ARG A 200 -16.83 -8.30 3.93
CA ARG A 200 -18.01 -7.44 4.08
C ARG A 200 -19.10 -8.09 4.92
N GLN A 201 -19.29 -9.41 4.78
CA GLN A 201 -20.23 -10.17 5.59
C GLN A 201 -19.80 -10.16 7.06
N MET A 202 -18.53 -10.48 7.34
CA MET A 202 -17.98 -10.50 8.71
C MET A 202 -18.12 -9.17 9.45
N LYS A 203 -18.00 -8.03 8.76
CA LYS A 203 -18.15 -6.69 9.37
C LYS A 203 -19.55 -6.40 9.91
N ARG A 204 -20.57 -7.14 9.43
CA ARG A 204 -21.97 -6.96 9.85
C ARG A 204 -22.34 -7.87 11.02
N VAL A 205 -21.46 -8.79 11.38
CA VAL A 205 -21.70 -9.80 12.41
C VAL A 205 -21.38 -9.19 13.78
N PRO A 206 -22.26 -9.33 14.79
CA PRO A 206 -21.98 -8.88 16.15
C PRO A 206 -20.81 -9.67 16.74
N VAL A 207 -20.06 -9.04 17.63
CA VAL A 207 -19.00 -9.69 18.41
C VAL A 207 -19.44 -9.93 19.83
N SER A 208 -18.83 -10.92 20.48
CA SER A 208 -19.03 -11.14 21.90
C SER A 208 -18.65 -9.87 22.65
N ALA A 209 -19.59 -9.34 23.42
CA ALA A 209 -19.39 -8.18 24.28
C ALA A 209 -18.43 -8.48 25.43
#